data_AF-A0A920I8H7-F1
#
_entry.id   AF-A0A920I8H7-F1
#
_cell.length_a   1.000
_cell.length_b   1.000
_cell.length_c   1.000
_cell.angle_alpha   90.00
_cell.angle_beta   90.00
_cell.angle_gamma   90.00
#
_symmetry.space_group_name_H-M   'P 1'
#
loop_
_entity.id
_entity.type
_entity.pdbx_description
1 polymer ?
#
loop_
_entity_poly.entity_id
_entity_poly.type
_entity_poly.pdbx_seq_one_letter_code
_entity_poly.pdbx_strand_id
1 'polypeptide(L)' 'MLALLKDTSNCWELQSDGTYKKQKYSETNFSSHIYFMNNPSLSGLGSLAVPD' A
#
# COMPACT_ATOMS: atom_id res chain seq x y z
N MET A 1 -10.46 -2.06 -2.28
CA MET A 1 -9.48 -1.56 -1.29
C MET A 1 -8.70 -0.40 -1.90
N LEU A 2 -9.19 0.83 -1.75
CA LEU A 2 -8.65 2.03 -2.42
C LEU A 2 -7.20 2.35 -2.02
N ALA A 3 -6.79 2.06 -0.79
CA ALA A 3 -5.45 2.33 -0.30
C ALA A 3 -4.36 1.56 -1.11
N LEU A 4 -4.60 0.30 -1.49
CA LEU A 4 -3.66 -0.45 -2.34
C LEU A 4 -3.46 0.23 -3.70
N LEU A 5 -4.53 0.73 -4.32
CA LEU A 5 -4.46 1.41 -5.61
C LEU A 5 -3.78 2.78 -5.53
N LYS A 6 -3.74 3.38 -4.34
CA LYS A 6 -3.09 4.66 -4.09
C LYS A 6 -1.65 4.53 -3.61
N ASP A 7 -1.12 3.32 -3.43
CA ASP A 7 0.25 3.11 -2.97
C ASP A 7 1.23 3.62 -4.03
N THR A 8 2.09 4.56 -3.63
CA THR A 8 3.16 5.11 -4.48
C THR A 8 4.55 4.78 -3.90
N SER A 9 4.60 4.20 -2.70
CA SER A 9 5.84 3.87 -1.99
C SER A 9 6.37 2.49 -2.36
N ASN A 10 5.46 1.53 -2.52
CA ASN A 10 5.74 0.12 -2.78
C ASN A 10 5.13 -0.37 -4.11
N CYS A 11 4.84 0.56 -5.02
CA CYS A 11 4.26 0.31 -6.33
C CYS A 11 5.32 0.23 -7.45
N TRP A 12 5.06 -0.66 -8.41
CA TRP A 12 5.81 -0.78 -9.66
C TRP A 12 4.82 -0.80 -10.83
N GLU A 13 5.13 -0.02 -11.86
CA GLU A 13 4.35 0.04 -13.08
C GLU A 13 4.90 -0.97 -14.09
N LEU A 14 4.07 -1.93 -14.49
CA LEU A 14 4.37 -2.84 -15.58
C LEU A 14 4.31 -2.07 -16.91
N GLN A 15 5.41 -2.11 -17.64
CA GLN A 15 5.53 -1.50 -18.96
C GLN A 15 5.07 -2.49 -20.05
N SER A 16 4.80 -1.99 -21.25
CA SER A 16 4.35 -2.80 -22.37
C SER A 16 5.38 -3.82 -22.87
N ASP A 17 6.67 -3.61 -22.57
CA ASP A 17 7.77 -4.52 -22.89
C ASP A 17 7.97 -5.62 -21.83
N GLY A 18 7.12 -5.66 -20.81
CA GLY A 18 7.19 -6.62 -19.71
C GLY A 18 8.16 -6.23 -18.59
N THR A 19 8.83 -5.08 -18.68
CA THR A 19 9.68 -4.58 -17.61
C THR A 19 8.87 -3.87 -16.53
N TYR A 20 9.40 -3.81 -15.31
CA TYR A 20 8.78 -3.09 -14.21
C TYR A 20 9.56 -1.82 -13.89
N LYS A 21 8.85 -0.70 -13.80
CA LYS A 21 9.42 0.59 -13.42
C LYS A 21 8.95 0.96 -12.02
N LYS A 22 9.89 1.14 -11.09
CA LYS A 22 9.57 1.66 -9.76
C LYS A 22 9.15 3.13 -9.86
N GLN A 23 8.06 3.49 -9.21
CA GLN A 23 7.66 4.89 -9.11
C GLN A 23 8.71 5.69 -8.33
N LYS A 24 9.00 6.92 -8.76
CA LYS A 24 9.94 7.81 -8.06
C LYS A 24 9.33 8.26 -6.74
N TYR A 25 10.18 8.41 -5.74
CA TYR A 25 9.79 8.95 -4.45
C TYR A 25 9.30 10.39 -4.60
N SER A 26 8.13 10.68 -4.04
CA SER A 26 7.53 12.02 -3.90
C SER A 26 7.37 12.37 -2.43
N GLU A 27 7.39 13.66 -2.09
CA GLU A 27 7.05 14.13 -0.73
C GLU A 27 5.63 13.73 -0.31
N THR A 28 4.74 13.51 -1.27
CA THR A 28 3.34 13.08 -1.06
C THR A 28 3.15 11.55 -1.12
N ASN A 29 4.22 10.78 -0.86
CA ASN A 29 4.16 9.34 -0.99
C ASN A 29 3.18 8.69 0.02
N PHE A 30 2.35 7.81 -0.50
CA PHE A 30 1.42 7.00 0.30
C PHE A 30 1.92 5.56 0.34
N SER A 31 1.91 4.95 1.53
CA SER A 31 2.26 3.55 1.77
C SER A 31 1.05 2.83 2.35
N SER A 32 0.49 1.91 1.56
CA SER A 32 -0.67 1.12 2.00
C SER A 32 -0.30 0.19 3.16
N HIS A 33 0.94 -0.32 3.19
CA HIS A 33 1.44 -1.15 4.28
C HIS A 33 1.41 -0.42 5.63
N ILE A 34 1.99 0.78 5.70
CA ILE A 34 2.00 1.59 6.94
C ILE A 34 0.56 1.96 7.32
N TYR A 35 -0.27 2.32 6.33
CA TYR A 35 -1.66 2.64 6.55
C TYR A 35 -2.42 1.50 7.24
N PHE A 36 -2.23 0.24 6.82
CA PHE A 36 -2.89 -0.90 7.45
C PHE A 36 -2.29 -1.30 8.80
N MET A 37 -0.98 -1.16 8.99
CA MET A 37 -0.36 -1.39 10.30
C MET A 37 -0.89 -0.41 11.36
N ASN A 38 -1.16 0.84 10.98
CA ASN A 38 -1.77 1.84 11.86
C ASN A 38 -3.29 1.73 11.96
N ASN A 39 -3.93 1.07 10.99
CA ASN A 39 -5.39 0.88 10.96
C ASN A 39 -5.75 -0.59 10.66
N PRO A 40 -5.45 -1.54 11.59
CA PRO A 40 -5.60 -2.96 11.32
C PRO A 40 -7.01 -3.38 10.90
N SER A 41 -8.03 -2.71 11.45
CA SER A 41 -9.43 -2.92 11.09
C SER A 41 -9.75 -2.68 9.62
N LEU A 42 -8.98 -1.82 8.95
CA LEU A 42 -9.17 -1.47 7.54
C LEU A 42 -8.40 -2.41 6.59
N SER A 43 -7.59 -3.33 7.12
CA SER A 43 -6.84 -4.31 6.31
C SER A 43 -7.72 -5.40 5.70
N GLY A 44 -8.98 -5.52 6.15
CA GLY A 44 -9.89 -6.59 5.72
C GLY A 44 -9.69 -7.92 6.46
N LEU A 45 -8.73 -8.02 7.39
CA LEU A 45 -8.55 -9.18 8.27
C LEU A 45 -9.57 -9.25 9.43
N GLY A 46 -10.41 -8.23 9.59
CA GLY A 46 -11.33 -8.10 10.74
C GLY A 46 -10.63 -7.64 12.02
N SER A 47 -11.40 -7.50 13.09
CA SER A 47 -10.94 -7.06 14.42
C SER A 47 -10.13 -8.17 15.13
N LEU A 48 -8.97 -8.54 14.62
CA LEU A 48 -8.02 -9.41 15.33
C LEU A 48 -7.03 -8.63 16.20
N ALA A 49 -7.27 -7.32 16.40
CA ALA A 49 -6.62 -6.53 17.42
C ALA A 49 -7.57 -6.32 18.60
N VAL A 50 -7.90 -7.39 19.31
CA VAL A 50 -8.20 -7.27 20.74
C VAL A 50 -6.87 -7.61 21.42
N PRO A 51 -6.14 -6.62 21.95
CA PRO A 51 -5.08 -6.93 22.90
C PRO A 51 -5.75 -7.57 24.12
N ASP A 52 -5.19 -8.69 24.59
CA ASP A 52 -5.47 -9.16 25.95
C ASP A 52 -5.12 -8.10 27.01
#